data_AF-A0A7Y6PIF5-F1
#
_entry.id   AF-A0A7Y6PIF5-F1
#
_cell.length_a   1.000
_cell.length_b   1.000
_cell.length_c   1.000
_cell.angle_alpha   90.00
_cell.angle_beta   90.00
_cell.angle_gamma   90.00
#
_symmetry.space_group_name_H-M   'P 1'
#
loop_
_entity.id
_entity.type
_entity.pdbx_description
1 polymer ?
#
loop_
_entity_poly.entity_id
_entity_poly.type
_entity_poly.pdbx_seq_one_letter_code
_entity_poly.pdbx_strand_id
1 'polypeptide(L)'
;VHADLLRQSAADVGNDHRLGANEAPPAIISVFLGEQLEDVIDQLCSTGEATHSKQGGKLMTGVATLPDLDKDATDRNRTSPFAFTGNKFEFRMVGSSDSISSANVVLNTIVAEAFKEA
;
A
#
# COMPACT_ATOMS: atom_id res chain seq x y z
N VAL A 1 -0.41 -16.45 -1.59
CA VAL A 1 -0.94 -17.44 -2.55
C VAL A 1 -1.26 -16.83 -3.92
N HIS A 2 -1.74 -15.57 -4.02
CA HIS A 2 -2.22 -15.02 -5.30
C HIS A 2 -1.31 -13.95 -5.95
N ALA A 3 -0.03 -13.89 -5.59
CA ALA A 3 0.89 -12.86 -6.08
C ALA A 3 0.98 -12.85 -7.62
N ASP A 4 1.13 -14.01 -8.25
CA ASP A 4 1.26 -14.12 -9.71
C ASP A 4 -0.02 -13.67 -10.44
N LEU A 5 -1.19 -14.02 -9.91
CA LEU A 5 -2.48 -13.57 -10.45
C LEU A 5 -2.63 -12.05 -10.35
N LEU A 6 -2.29 -11.47 -9.20
CA LEU A 6 -2.35 -10.03 -9.01
C LEU A 6 -1.35 -9.30 -9.93
N ARG A 7 -0.15 -9.84 -10.12
CA ARG A 7 0.84 -9.30 -11.06
C ARG A 7 0.35 -9.36 -12.51
N GLN A 8 -0.23 -10.49 -12.90
CA GLN A 8 -0.77 -10.69 -14.25
C GLN A 8 -1.90 -9.70 -14.56
N SER A 9 -2.71 -9.33 -13.57
CA SER A 9 -3.83 -8.40 -13.75
C SER A 9 -3.42 -6.98 -14.18
N ALA A 10 -2.13 -6.63 -14.02
CA ALA A 10 -1.53 -5.37 -14.43
C ALA A 10 -0.36 -5.58 -15.42
N ALA A 11 -0.33 -6.70 -16.14
CA ALA A 11 0.75 -7.04 -17.06
C ALA A 11 0.41 -6.68 -18.51
N ASP A 12 1.24 -5.83 -19.11
CA ASP A 12 1.28 -5.56 -20.54
C ASP A 12 2.66 -5.02 -20.92
N VAL A 13 2.99 -5.01 -22.22
CA VAL A 13 4.32 -4.65 -22.71
C VAL A 13 4.71 -3.21 -22.33
N GLY A 14 3.77 -2.28 -22.40
CA GLY A 14 4.03 -0.87 -22.10
C GLY A 14 4.20 -0.64 -20.61
N ASN A 15 3.34 -1.24 -19.79
CA ASN A 15 3.42 -1.13 -18.35
C ASN A 15 4.64 -1.87 -17.78
N ASP A 16 4.99 -3.03 -18.33
CA ASP A 16 6.18 -3.78 -17.91
C ASP A 16 7.48 -3.00 -18.15
N HIS A 17 7.54 -2.19 -19.22
CA HIS A 17 8.64 -1.27 -19.44
C HIS A 17 8.68 -0.12 -18.41
N ARG A 18 7.52 0.28 -17.87
CA ARG A 18 7.40 1.33 -16.84
C ARG A 18 7.79 0.82 -15.44
N LEU A 19 7.38 -0.40 -15.09
CA LEU A 19 7.58 -0.97 -13.75
C LEU A 19 9.08 -1.06 -13.40
N GLY A 20 9.43 -0.64 -12.19
CA GLY A 20 10.81 -0.61 -11.69
C GLY A 20 11.63 0.61 -12.14
N ALA A 21 11.04 1.55 -12.90
CA ALA A 21 11.68 2.79 -13.32
C ALA A 21 10.95 4.03 -12.78
N ASN A 22 11.63 5.17 -12.63
CA ASN A 22 11.06 6.51 -12.39
C ASN A 22 9.85 6.55 -11.43
N GLU A 23 10.05 6.19 -10.16
CA GLU A 23 9.02 6.11 -9.11
C GLU A 23 7.92 5.04 -9.30
N ALA A 24 7.90 4.29 -10.40
CA ALA A 24 7.02 3.13 -10.55
C ALA A 24 7.49 1.97 -9.65
N PRO A 25 6.55 1.18 -9.10
CA PRO A 25 6.91 0.04 -8.27
C PRO A 25 7.63 -1.04 -9.09
N PRO A 26 8.48 -1.89 -8.46
CA PRO A 26 9.12 -2.99 -9.14
C PRO A 26 8.09 -4.02 -9.63
N ALA A 27 8.45 -4.81 -10.63
CA ALA A 27 7.59 -5.88 -11.17
C ALA A 27 7.43 -7.10 -10.25
N ILE A 28 7.74 -6.96 -8.96
CA ILE A 28 7.69 -7.99 -7.91
C ILE A 28 6.61 -7.57 -6.92
N ILE A 29 5.63 -8.44 -6.66
CA ILE A 29 4.57 -8.15 -5.69
C ILE A 29 5.13 -8.15 -4.28
N SER A 30 4.91 -7.04 -3.57
CA SER A 30 5.14 -6.90 -2.14
C SER A 30 4.11 -5.97 -1.54
N VAL A 31 3.83 -6.16 -0.24
CA VAL A 31 2.88 -5.35 0.52
C VAL A 31 3.65 -4.48 1.50
N PHE A 32 3.34 -3.20 1.52
CA PHE A 32 3.83 -2.26 2.52
C PHE A 32 2.67 -1.88 3.46
N LEU A 33 2.75 -2.28 4.73
CA LEU A 33 1.72 -2.00 5.73
C LEU A 33 1.91 -0.62 6.38
N GLY A 34 3.13 -0.10 6.33
CA GLY A 34 3.49 1.13 7.01
C GLY A 34 3.68 0.93 8.50
N GLU A 35 4.47 1.84 9.07
CA GLU A 35 4.91 1.78 10.45
C GLU A 35 3.78 1.66 11.49
N GLN A 36 2.63 2.27 11.23
CA GLN A 36 1.50 2.27 12.17
C GLN A 36 0.80 0.92 12.25
N LEU A 37 0.54 0.28 11.11
CA LEU A 37 -0.16 -1.00 11.07
C LEU A 37 0.77 -2.16 11.40
N GLU A 38 2.05 -2.06 11.00
CA GLU A 38 3.10 -3.01 11.36
C GLU A 38 3.25 -3.09 12.89
N ASP A 39 3.30 -1.94 13.58
CA ASP A 39 3.35 -1.88 15.05
C ASP A 39 2.16 -2.58 15.74
N VAL A 40 0.95 -2.41 15.20
CA VAL A 40 -0.25 -3.09 15.72
C VAL A 40 -0.16 -4.61 15.53
N ILE A 41 0.33 -5.07 14.37
CA ILE A 41 0.50 -6.51 14.08
C ILE A 41 1.57 -7.11 15.00
N ASP A 42 2.68 -6.42 15.20
CA ASP A 42 3.77 -6.87 16.06
C ASP A 42 3.32 -7.00 17.53
N GLN A 43 2.51 -6.05 18.02
CA GLN A 43 1.88 -6.14 19.33
C GLN A 43 1.00 -7.39 19.43
N LEU A 44 0.07 -7.59 18.49
CA LEU A 44 -0.82 -8.75 18.49
C LEU A 44 -0.05 -10.07 18.46
N CYS A 45 1.00 -10.17 17.65
CA CYS A 45 1.84 -11.38 17.56
C CYS A 45 2.62 -11.65 18.86
N SER A 46 3.07 -10.59 19.54
CA SER A 46 3.97 -10.71 20.70
C SER A 46 3.24 -10.83 22.04
N THR A 47 2.11 -10.13 22.20
CA THR A 47 1.41 -10.00 23.48
C THR A 47 0.00 -10.58 23.45
N GLY A 48 -0.57 -10.80 22.25
CA GLY A 48 -1.97 -11.18 22.06
C GLY A 48 -2.97 -10.01 22.07
N GLU A 49 -2.52 -8.78 22.34
CA GLU A 49 -3.38 -7.59 22.42
C GLU A 49 -2.72 -6.35 21.80
N ALA A 50 -3.48 -5.60 20.99
CA ALA A 50 -3.07 -4.29 20.49
C ALA A 50 -3.53 -3.20 21.46
N THR A 51 -2.58 -2.51 22.08
CA THR A 51 -2.86 -1.53 23.15
C THR A 51 -2.63 -0.09 22.72
N HIS A 52 -1.85 0.13 21.67
CA HIS A 52 -1.53 1.45 21.14
C HIS A 52 -1.30 1.41 19.63
N SER A 53 -1.28 2.59 19.00
CA SER A 53 -0.86 2.77 17.61
C SER A 53 -0.14 4.10 17.47
N LYS A 54 0.81 4.16 16.54
CA LYS A 54 1.53 5.40 16.22
C LYS A 54 0.54 6.49 15.80
N GLN A 55 0.72 7.70 16.35
CA GLN A 55 -0.13 8.85 16.06
C GLN A 55 0.59 9.84 15.15
N GLY A 56 -0.22 10.64 14.44
CA GLY A 56 0.28 11.75 13.65
C GLY A 56 0.98 12.79 14.54
N GLY A 57 1.75 13.67 13.92
CA GLY A 57 2.45 14.74 14.61
C GLY A 57 2.18 16.10 13.99
N LYS A 58 2.92 17.11 14.45
CA LYS A 58 2.96 18.42 13.80
C LYS A 58 4.31 18.61 13.13
N LEU A 59 4.33 18.88 11.84
CA LEU A 59 5.52 19.31 11.12
C LEU A 59 5.70 20.81 11.34
N MET A 60 6.64 21.17 12.21
CA MET A 60 6.99 22.56 12.44
C MET A 60 7.80 23.08 11.26
N THR A 61 7.28 24.07 10.54
CA THR A 61 7.95 24.61 9.34
C THR A 61 9.15 25.49 9.71
N GLY A 62 9.12 26.10 10.90
CA GLY A 62 10.16 27.01 11.38
C GLY A 62 10.20 28.36 10.66
N VAL A 63 9.24 28.64 9.76
CA VAL A 63 9.18 29.88 8.97
C VAL A 63 7.93 30.67 9.36
N ALA A 64 8.08 31.94 9.71
CA ALA A 64 6.98 32.78 10.20
C ALA A 64 5.82 32.97 9.20
N THR A 65 6.07 32.77 7.90
CA THR A 65 5.09 32.96 6.82
C THR A 65 4.33 31.68 6.46
N LEU A 66 4.79 30.50 6.88
CA LEU A 66 4.14 29.22 6.57
C LEU A 66 3.54 28.62 7.84
N PRO A 67 2.26 28.20 7.81
CA PRO A 67 1.68 27.51 8.93
C PRO A 67 2.38 26.16 9.15
N ASP A 68 2.47 25.74 10.41
CA ASP A 68 2.80 24.36 10.73
C ASP A 68 1.76 23.42 10.11
N LEU A 69 2.21 22.26 9.65
CA LEU A 69 1.37 21.28 8.96
C LEU A 69 1.11 20.08 9.86
N ASP A 70 -0.09 19.51 9.77
CA ASP A 70 -0.35 18.21 10.39
C ASP A 70 0.40 17.12 9.62
N LYS A 71 1.23 16.37 10.33
CA LYS A 71 1.98 15.24 9.81
C LYS A 71 1.16 13.98 10.04
N ASP A 72 0.80 13.31 8.95
CA ASP A 72 0.14 12.01 8.99
C ASP A 72 1.06 10.96 9.68
N ALA A 73 0.45 10.02 10.40
CA ALA A 73 1.17 8.93 11.07
C ALA A 73 1.71 7.88 10.08
N THR A 74 1.18 7.87 8.86
CA THR A 74 1.47 6.84 7.87
C THR A 74 2.73 7.15 7.08
N ASP A 75 3.58 6.14 6.97
CA ASP A 75 4.78 6.21 6.14
C ASP A 75 4.38 6.25 4.66
N ARG A 76 5.00 7.17 3.90
CA ARG A 76 4.79 7.34 2.47
C ARG A 76 5.87 6.61 1.69
N ASN A 77 5.93 5.28 1.80
CA ASN A 77 6.66 4.51 0.81
C ASN A 77 5.89 4.55 -0.51
N ARG A 78 6.45 5.24 -1.53
CA ARG A 78 5.83 5.38 -2.86
C ARG A 78 6.21 4.27 -3.85
N THR A 79 7.20 3.45 -3.54
CA THR A 79 7.74 2.45 -4.48
C THR A 79 7.20 1.04 -4.23
N SER A 80 6.41 0.82 -3.18
CA SER A 80 5.73 -0.46 -2.98
C SER A 80 4.60 -0.66 -4.00
N PRO A 81 4.47 -1.86 -4.61
CA PRO A 81 3.37 -2.22 -5.49
C PRO A 81 1.99 -2.17 -4.84
N PHE A 82 1.89 -2.56 -3.56
CA PHE A 82 0.65 -2.62 -2.81
C PHE A 82 0.86 -2.00 -1.43
N ALA A 83 0.30 -0.81 -1.18
CA ALA A 83 0.61 -0.04 0.01
C ALA A 83 -0.63 0.28 0.83
N PHE A 84 -0.56 0.13 2.15
CA PHE A 84 -1.54 0.67 3.08
C PHE A 84 -1.25 2.15 3.32
N THR A 85 -2.22 3.03 3.03
CA THR A 85 -2.10 4.49 3.19
C THR A 85 -3.33 5.06 3.87
N GLY A 86 -3.15 5.64 5.05
CA GLY A 86 -4.24 6.13 5.90
C GLY A 86 -5.19 5.00 6.31
N ASN A 87 -6.28 4.82 5.56
CA ASN A 87 -7.35 3.87 5.82
C ASN A 87 -7.69 2.96 4.63
N LYS A 88 -6.78 2.82 3.65
CA LYS A 88 -7.01 2.03 2.43
C LYS A 88 -5.75 1.35 1.94
N PHE A 89 -5.92 0.33 1.12
CA PHE A 89 -4.85 -0.22 0.30
C PHE A 89 -4.84 0.40 -1.10
N GLU A 90 -3.65 0.66 -1.62
CA GLU A 90 -3.39 1.19 -2.95
C GLU A 90 -2.61 0.18 -3.78
N PHE A 91 -3.21 -0.33 -4.87
CA PHE A 91 -2.50 -1.12 -5.87
C PHE A 91 -1.92 -0.21 -6.95
N ARG A 92 -0.60 -0.09 -6.99
CA ARG A 92 0.13 0.93 -7.78
C ARG A 92 0.75 0.40 -9.07
N MET A 93 0.55 -0.88 -9.38
CA MET A 93 1.12 -1.47 -10.58
C MET A 93 0.30 -1.22 -11.84
N VAL A 94 -0.98 -0.88 -11.72
CA VAL A 94 -1.88 -0.71 -12.88
C VAL A 94 -1.32 0.35 -13.84
N GLY A 95 -1.25 0.01 -15.13
CA GLY A 95 -0.79 0.92 -16.17
C GLY A 95 -1.76 2.08 -16.38
N SER A 96 -1.25 3.24 -16.81
CA SER A 96 -2.08 4.43 -17.03
C SER A 96 -3.08 4.29 -18.19
N SER A 97 -2.78 3.42 -19.15
CA SER A 97 -3.65 3.08 -20.27
C SER A 97 -4.62 1.94 -19.99
N ASP A 98 -4.46 1.25 -18.86
CA ASP A 98 -5.20 0.03 -18.58
C ASP A 98 -6.61 0.33 -18.06
N SER A 99 -7.54 -0.57 -18.37
CA SER A 99 -8.79 -0.62 -17.64
C SER A 99 -8.55 -1.13 -16.22
N ILE A 100 -9.01 -0.38 -15.21
CA ILE A 100 -8.98 -0.82 -13.80
C ILE A 100 -9.83 -2.07 -13.53
N SER A 101 -10.70 -2.46 -14.48
CA SER A 101 -11.62 -3.58 -14.31
C SER A 101 -10.90 -4.90 -14.07
N SER A 102 -9.85 -5.21 -14.83
CA SER A 102 -9.13 -6.49 -14.73
C SER A 102 -8.48 -6.65 -13.36
N ALA A 103 -7.75 -5.63 -12.91
CA ALA A 103 -7.14 -5.60 -11.57
C ALA A 103 -8.19 -5.71 -10.46
N ASN A 104 -9.31 -4.99 -10.58
CA ASN A 104 -10.38 -5.04 -9.58
C ASN A 104 -11.09 -6.40 -9.53
N VAL A 105 -11.34 -7.05 -10.67
CA VAL A 105 -11.94 -8.39 -10.69
C VAL A 105 -11.03 -9.38 -9.96
N VAL A 106 -9.73 -9.36 -10.25
CA VAL A 106 -8.76 -10.24 -9.59
C VAL A 106 -8.66 -9.94 -8.09
N LEU A 107 -8.47 -8.67 -7.71
CA LEU A 107 -8.40 -8.25 -6.30
C LEU A 107 -9.64 -8.67 -5.50
N ASN A 108 -10.84 -8.35 -6.00
CA ASN A 108 -12.07 -8.68 -5.29
C ASN A 108 -12.30 -10.18 -5.19
N THR A 109 -11.91 -10.95 -6.21
CA THR A 109 -12.03 -12.42 -6.17
C THR A 109 -11.07 -13.02 -5.14
N ILE A 110 -9.82 -12.56 -5.09
CA ILE A 110 -8.84 -12.96 -4.07
C ILE A 110 -9.36 -12.66 -2.66
N VAL A 111 -9.91 -11.46 -2.45
CA VAL A 111 -10.47 -11.06 -1.15
C VAL A 111 -11.69 -11.91 -0.79
N ALA A 112 -12.57 -12.17 -1.74
CA ALA A 112 -13.74 -13.03 -1.53
C ALA A 112 -13.36 -14.46 -1.16
N GLU A 113 -12.32 -15.01 -1.79
CA GLU A 113 -11.75 -16.32 -1.44
C GLU A 113 -11.17 -16.33 -0.02
N ALA A 114 -10.35 -15.32 0.33
CA ALA A 114 -9.79 -15.20 1.67
C ALA A 114 -10.87 -15.13 2.77
N PHE A 115 -11.97 -14.41 2.53
CA PHE A 115 -13.10 -14.36 3.47
C PHE A 115 -13.92 -15.66 3.53
N LYS A 116 -13.89 -16.49 2.49
CA LYS A 116 -14.55 -17.79 2.50
C LYS A 116 -13.75 -18.82 3.31
N GLU A 117 -12.42 -18.68 3.36
CA GLU A 117 -11.52 -19.59 4.08
C GLU A 117 -11.32 -19.22 5.57
N ALA A 118 -11.58 -17.97 5.94
CA ALA A 118 -11.50 -17.45 7.30
C ALA A 118 -12.66 -17.94 8.19
#